data_AF-A0A2E4YV13-F1
#
_entry.id   AF-A0A2E4YV13-F1
#
_cell.length_a   1.000
_cell.length_b   1.000
_cell.length_c   1.000
_cell.angle_alpha   90.00
_cell.angle_beta   90.00
_cell.angle_gamma   90.00
#
_symmetry.space_group_name_H-M   'P 1'
#
loop_
_entity.id
_entity.type
_entity.pdbx_description
1 polymer ?
#
loop_
_entity_poly.entity_id
_entity_poly.type
_entity_poly.pdbx_seq_one_letter_code
_entity_poly.pdbx_strand_id
1 'polypeptide(L)'
;MAVYKPDTVGTRQMIESMIARRRTALDGLESRMTKVESELSELQLRVNGAQEQRDKINAEVARLKELRDSHQVQARDILEKITQVRAELEGDSPIPPDPRWARERLQKGIEELEGRYEISALDRDAERRLMREMRELAHQHSEWVNKRQKEHPEWSVIHELHRELNGAYDAARANHEALVQLAESSEPFHEEYLRLGEELKRHQTLHAGLLGEREHGPSAIAFWRNLLDTGLTEEHELFVDSRAIALSVEQALSQSAPTSEKPREESE
;
A
#
# COMPACT_ATOMS: atom_id res chain seq x y z
N MET A 1 -58.70 -35.73 9.78
CA MET A 1 -57.31 -35.27 9.88
C MET A 1 -56.42 -36.37 9.35
N ALA A 2 -55.80 -36.16 8.18
CA ALA A 2 -54.80 -37.09 7.68
C ALA A 2 -53.51 -36.88 8.47
N VAL A 3 -53.04 -37.93 9.14
CA VAL A 3 -51.73 -37.93 9.81
C VAL A 3 -50.77 -38.59 8.84
N TYR A 4 -49.83 -37.82 8.31
CA TYR A 4 -48.75 -38.35 7.49
C TYR A 4 -47.70 -38.95 8.41
N LYS A 5 -47.76 -40.28 8.58
CA LYS A 5 -46.65 -41.01 9.19
C LYS A 5 -45.63 -41.34 8.10
N PRO A 6 -44.32 -41.27 8.40
CA PRO A 6 -43.28 -41.76 7.50
C PRO A 6 -43.37 -43.30 7.43
N ASP A 7 -44.36 -43.81 6.69
CA ASP A 7 -44.69 -45.24 6.61
C ASP A 7 -43.87 -45.97 5.53
N THR A 8 -43.14 -45.22 4.69
CA THR A 8 -42.15 -45.82 3.78
C THR A 8 -40.86 -46.10 4.53
N VAL A 9 -40.43 -47.37 4.56
CA VAL A 9 -39.22 -47.84 5.26
C VAL A 9 -38.00 -46.95 4.99
N GLY A 10 -37.89 -46.38 3.77
CA GLY A 10 -36.83 -45.46 3.40
C GLY A 10 -36.83 -44.10 4.10
N THR A 11 -38.00 -43.46 4.32
CA THR A 11 -38.06 -42.15 5.01
C THR A 11 -37.75 -42.27 6.49
N ARG A 12 -38.25 -43.33 7.13
CA ARG A 12 -37.93 -43.62 8.54
C ARG A 12 -36.43 -43.85 8.76
N GLN A 13 -35.81 -44.70 7.94
CA GLN A 13 -34.35 -44.93 8.00
C GLN A 13 -33.56 -43.63 7.78
N MET A 14 -34.01 -42.77 6.87
CA MET A 14 -33.37 -41.47 6.65
C MET A 14 -33.41 -40.59 7.90
N ILE A 15 -34.57 -40.44 8.53
CA ILE A 15 -34.74 -39.63 9.75
C ILE A 15 -33.89 -40.20 10.90
N GLU A 16 -33.93 -41.51 11.11
CA GLU A 16 -33.10 -42.19 12.12
C GLU A 16 -31.60 -41.96 11.85
N SER A 17 -31.17 -42.00 10.58
CA SER A 17 -29.78 -41.67 10.20
C SER A 17 -29.40 -40.20 10.45
N MET A 18 -30.35 -39.26 10.30
CA MET A 18 -30.13 -37.83 10.58
C MET A 18 -30.02 -37.58 12.09
N ILE A 19 -30.87 -38.24 12.89
CA ILE A 19 -30.79 -38.19 14.36
C ILE A 19 -29.47 -38.79 14.84
N ALA A 20 -29.08 -39.96 14.33
CA ALA A 20 -27.83 -40.62 14.69
C ALA A 20 -26.63 -39.71 14.38
N ARG A 21 -26.56 -39.14 13.16
CA ARG A 21 -25.53 -38.16 12.77
C ARG A 21 -25.46 -36.97 13.72
N ARG A 22 -26.60 -36.38 14.09
CA ARG A 22 -26.63 -35.24 15.03
C ARG A 22 -26.19 -35.62 16.44
N ARG A 23 -26.55 -36.81 16.94
CA ARG A 23 -26.04 -37.29 18.23
C ARG A 23 -24.53 -37.44 18.21
N THR A 24 -23.99 -38.09 17.18
CA THR A 24 -22.53 -38.21 17.03
C THR A 24 -21.84 -36.85 16.91
N ALA A 25 -22.49 -35.84 16.31
CA ALA A 25 -21.96 -34.47 16.29
C ALA A 25 -22.00 -33.81 17.68
N LEU A 26 -23.06 -34.00 18.46
CA LEU A 26 -23.12 -33.51 19.84
C LEU A 26 -22.14 -34.25 20.77
N ASP A 27 -21.86 -35.52 20.48
CA ASP A 27 -20.88 -36.33 21.20
C ASP A 27 -19.48 -35.71 21.00
N GLY A 28 -18.91 -35.18 22.09
CA GLY A 28 -17.62 -34.51 22.06
C GLY A 28 -17.65 -33.06 21.56
N LEU A 29 -18.82 -32.45 21.36
CA LEU A 29 -18.96 -31.04 20.99
C LEU A 29 -18.22 -30.10 21.95
N GLU A 30 -18.38 -30.27 23.25
CA GLU A 30 -17.72 -29.44 24.26
C GLU A 30 -16.19 -29.48 24.14
N SER A 31 -15.61 -30.67 23.91
CA SER A 31 -14.17 -30.82 23.68
C SER A 31 -13.71 -30.09 22.41
N ARG A 32 -14.48 -30.19 21.32
CA ARG A 32 -14.22 -29.44 20.08
C ARG A 32 -14.32 -27.93 20.31
N MET A 33 -15.31 -27.47 21.07
CA MET A 33 -15.50 -26.06 21.42
C MET A 33 -14.32 -25.53 22.24
N THR A 34 -13.95 -26.17 23.34
CA THR A 34 -12.81 -25.75 24.18
C THR A 34 -11.52 -25.69 23.36
N LYS A 35 -11.30 -26.67 22.47
CA LYS A 35 -10.15 -26.66 21.55
C LYS A 35 -10.16 -25.43 20.63
N VAL A 36 -11.28 -25.18 19.95
CA VAL A 36 -11.41 -24.04 19.03
C VAL A 36 -11.33 -22.71 19.76
N GLU A 37 -11.87 -22.59 20.97
CA GLU A 37 -11.75 -21.40 21.81
C GLU A 37 -10.29 -21.12 22.21
N SER A 38 -9.54 -22.16 22.59
CA SER A 38 -8.11 -22.05 22.88
C SER A 38 -7.32 -21.59 21.64
N GLU A 39 -7.55 -22.24 20.50
CA GLU A 39 -6.91 -21.87 19.22
C GLU A 39 -7.27 -20.44 18.80
N LEU A 40 -8.53 -20.01 18.99
CA LEU A 40 -8.97 -18.64 18.74
C LEU A 40 -8.24 -17.63 19.62
N SER A 41 -8.10 -17.91 20.92
CA SER A 41 -7.41 -17.04 21.86
C SER A 41 -5.94 -16.85 21.45
N GLU A 42 -5.24 -17.95 21.12
CA GLU A 42 -3.86 -17.92 20.65
C GLU A 42 -3.71 -17.17 19.31
N LEU A 43 -4.60 -17.43 18.35
CA LEU A 43 -4.62 -16.73 17.06
C LEU A 43 -4.88 -15.24 17.22
N GLN A 44 -5.79 -14.85 18.11
CA GLN A 44 -6.11 -13.45 18.37
C GLN A 44 -4.88 -12.69 18.90
N LEU A 45 -4.10 -13.31 19.80
CA LEU A 45 -2.86 -12.71 20.29
C LEU A 45 -1.84 -12.51 19.16
N ARG A 46 -1.70 -13.49 18.27
CA ARG A 46 -0.80 -13.40 17.11
C ARG A 46 -1.24 -12.32 16.13
N VAL A 47 -2.53 -12.24 15.82
CA VAL A 47 -3.09 -11.19 14.95
C VAL A 47 -2.88 -9.81 15.55
N ASN A 48 -3.12 -9.65 16.85
CA ASN A 48 -2.89 -8.37 17.53
C ASN A 48 -1.42 -7.96 17.45
N GLY A 49 -0.49 -8.89 17.69
CA GLY A 49 0.95 -8.62 17.54
C GLY A 49 1.34 -8.22 16.12
N ALA A 50 0.83 -8.91 15.10
CA ALA A 50 1.05 -8.57 13.70
C ALA A 50 0.44 -7.20 13.33
N GLN A 51 -0.73 -6.86 13.90
CA GLN A 51 -1.37 -5.56 13.71
C GLN A 51 -0.52 -4.43 14.32
N GLU A 52 -0.02 -4.60 15.54
CA GLU A 52 0.87 -3.62 16.17
C GLU A 52 2.15 -3.38 15.37
N GLN A 53 2.74 -4.45 14.80
CA GLN A 53 3.90 -4.34 13.92
C GLN A 53 3.57 -3.54 12.66
N ARG A 54 2.45 -3.86 12.00
CA ARG A 54 1.97 -3.12 10.83
C ARG A 54 1.74 -1.65 11.16
N ASP A 55 1.12 -1.35 12.31
CA ASP A 55 0.82 0.03 12.71
C ASP A 55 2.10 0.83 12.97
N LYS A 56 3.13 0.21 13.59
CA LYS A 56 4.46 0.82 13.74
C LYS A 56 5.11 1.14 12.40
N ILE A 57 5.06 0.21 11.45
CA ILE A 57 5.60 0.41 10.10
C ILE A 57 4.85 1.55 9.40
N ASN A 58 3.51 1.55 9.47
CA ASN A 58 2.70 2.61 8.86
C ASN A 58 3.01 3.99 9.44
N ALA A 59 3.21 4.08 10.75
CA ALA A 59 3.61 5.32 11.41
C ALA A 59 4.97 5.81 10.89
N GLU A 60 5.93 4.90 10.74
CA GLU A 60 7.26 5.25 10.20
C GLU A 60 7.19 5.65 8.71
N VAL A 61 6.39 4.95 7.90
CA VAL A 61 6.13 5.35 6.51
C VAL A 61 5.51 6.74 6.43
N ALA A 62 4.55 7.07 7.30
CA ALA A 62 3.96 8.40 7.38
C ALA A 62 5.01 9.46 7.73
N ARG A 63 5.84 9.20 8.75
CA ARG A 63 6.93 10.07 9.17
C ARG A 63 7.92 10.34 8.03
N LEU A 64 8.36 9.30 7.32
CA LEU A 64 9.29 9.43 6.20
C LEU A 64 8.69 10.22 5.02
N LYS A 65 7.38 10.05 4.75
CA LYS A 65 6.67 10.86 3.75
C LYS A 65 6.64 12.33 4.14
N GLU A 66 6.26 12.64 5.38
CA GLU A 66 6.24 14.01 5.89
C GLU A 66 7.62 14.67 5.79
N LEU A 67 8.69 13.97 6.20
CA LEU A 67 10.05 14.48 6.08
C LEU A 67 10.47 14.73 4.63
N ARG A 68 10.24 13.76 3.74
CA ARG A 68 10.52 13.92 2.31
C ARG A 68 9.77 15.13 1.74
N ASP A 69 8.49 15.27 2.04
CA ASP A 69 7.65 16.33 1.51
C ASP A 69 8.09 17.69 2.08
N SER A 70 8.49 17.75 3.36
CA SER A 70 9.04 18.97 3.96
C SER A 70 10.32 19.44 3.27
N HIS A 71 11.23 18.52 2.94
CA HIS A 71 12.46 18.84 2.20
C HIS A 71 12.18 19.26 0.75
N GLN A 72 11.16 18.68 0.12
CA GLN A 72 10.73 19.12 -1.22
C GLN A 72 10.15 20.54 -1.21
N VAL A 73 9.39 20.89 -0.16
CA VAL A 73 8.90 22.26 0.04
C VAL A 73 10.08 23.22 0.27
N GLN A 74 11.01 22.88 1.16
CA GLN A 74 12.23 23.65 1.38
C GLN A 74 13.02 23.89 0.07
N ALA A 75 13.17 22.86 -0.75
CA ALA A 75 13.84 22.97 -2.05
C ALA A 75 13.12 23.95 -3.00
N ARG A 76 11.77 23.95 -3.01
CA ARG A 76 10.99 24.91 -3.80
C ARG A 76 11.16 26.34 -3.31
N ASP A 77 11.14 26.56 -2.00
CA ASP A 77 11.35 27.89 -1.42
C ASP A 77 12.76 28.41 -1.73
N ILE A 78 13.77 27.55 -1.69
CA ILE A 78 15.15 27.91 -2.05
C ILE A 78 15.25 28.24 -3.55
N LEU A 79 14.58 27.48 -4.42
CA LEU A 79 14.54 27.78 -5.86
C LEU A 79 13.89 29.15 -6.12
N GLU A 80 12.81 29.48 -5.41
CA GLU A 80 12.18 30.80 -5.51
C GLU A 80 13.15 31.91 -5.09
N LYS A 81 13.87 31.75 -3.97
CA LYS A 81 14.92 32.69 -3.53
C LYS A 81 16.03 32.84 -4.57
N ILE A 82 16.52 31.74 -5.14
CA ILE A 82 17.52 31.79 -6.22
C ILE A 82 16.99 32.59 -7.42
N THR A 83 15.72 32.41 -7.75
CA THR A 83 15.07 33.11 -8.86
C THR A 83 14.96 34.62 -8.58
N GLN A 84 14.60 35.00 -7.34
CA GLN A 84 14.55 36.41 -6.91
C GLN A 84 15.94 37.06 -6.96
N VAL A 85 16.96 36.43 -6.39
CA VAL A 85 18.35 36.96 -6.41
C VAL A 85 18.89 37.03 -7.85
N ARG A 86 18.49 36.12 -8.73
CA ARG A 86 18.82 36.21 -10.17
C ARG A 86 18.13 37.37 -10.88
N ALA A 87 16.89 37.69 -10.53
CA ALA A 87 16.19 38.84 -11.10
C ALA A 87 16.86 40.17 -10.68
N GLU A 88 17.39 40.25 -9.46
CA GLU A 88 18.17 41.40 -8.98
C GLU A 88 19.48 41.61 -9.78
N LEU A 89 20.03 40.53 -10.37
CA LEU A 89 21.25 40.56 -11.18
C LEU A 89 21.04 41.02 -12.64
N GLU A 90 19.81 41.22 -13.12
CA GLU A 90 19.50 41.53 -14.52
C GLU A 90 20.02 42.91 -15.03
N GLY A 91 20.68 43.70 -14.18
CA GLY A 91 21.19 45.03 -14.52
C GLY A 91 22.60 45.10 -15.11
N ASP A 92 23.55 44.23 -14.72
CA ASP A 92 24.98 44.49 -15.03
C ASP A 92 25.88 43.28 -15.37
N SER A 93 25.54 42.03 -15.03
CA SER A 93 26.28 40.85 -15.56
C SER A 93 25.60 39.51 -15.24
N PRO A 94 25.01 38.80 -16.24
CA PRO A 94 24.40 37.48 -16.04
C PRO A 94 25.43 36.35 -15.88
N ILE A 95 26.73 36.66 -15.91
CA ILE A 95 27.81 35.67 -15.88
C ILE A 95 28.31 35.53 -14.44
N PRO A 96 28.42 34.29 -13.92
CA PRO A 96 29.06 34.01 -12.63
C PRO A 96 30.49 34.61 -12.56
N PRO A 97 31.01 34.93 -11.36
CA PRO A 97 32.35 35.49 -11.19
C PRO A 97 33.45 34.59 -11.76
N ASP A 98 33.26 33.26 -11.65
CA ASP A 98 34.15 32.25 -12.20
C ASP A 98 33.42 31.27 -13.14
N PRO A 99 33.14 31.66 -14.40
CA PRO A 99 32.43 30.83 -15.34
C PRO A 99 33.35 29.74 -15.91
N ARG A 100 32.77 28.59 -16.26
CA ARG A 100 33.50 27.40 -16.73
C ARG A 100 34.43 27.69 -17.92
N TRP A 101 33.99 28.49 -18.90
CA TRP A 101 34.80 28.85 -20.06
C TRP A 101 36.05 29.68 -19.69
N ALA A 102 36.01 30.47 -18.60
CA ALA A 102 37.15 31.27 -18.16
C ALA A 102 38.22 30.38 -17.51
N ARG A 103 37.80 29.37 -16.73
CA ARG A 103 38.70 28.32 -16.23
C ARG A 103 39.29 27.50 -17.35
N GLU A 104 38.47 27.06 -18.31
CA GLU A 104 38.95 26.31 -19.48
C GLU A 104 39.92 27.14 -20.32
N ARG A 105 39.73 28.46 -20.43
CA ARG A 105 40.67 29.36 -21.11
C ARG A 105 41.99 29.51 -20.35
N LEU A 106 41.95 29.67 -19.03
CA LEU A 106 43.15 29.68 -18.19
C LEU A 106 43.92 28.36 -18.35
N GLN A 107 43.21 27.24 -18.25
CA GLN A 107 43.80 25.91 -18.34
C GLN A 107 44.44 25.68 -19.71
N LYS A 108 43.78 26.04 -20.82
CA LYS A 108 44.41 25.98 -22.14
C LYS A 108 45.65 26.85 -22.26
N GLY A 109 45.64 28.05 -21.70
CA GLY A 109 46.82 28.93 -21.70
C GLY A 109 47.99 28.35 -20.91
N ILE A 110 47.71 27.68 -19.79
CA ILE A 110 48.69 26.92 -19.00
C ILE A 110 49.20 25.72 -19.78
N GLU A 111 48.32 24.93 -20.42
CA GLU A 111 48.68 23.77 -21.25
C GLU A 111 49.54 24.17 -22.46
N GLU A 112 49.26 25.30 -23.11
CA GLU A 112 50.10 25.86 -24.18
C GLU A 112 51.49 26.27 -23.66
N LEU A 113 51.55 26.85 -22.46
CA LEU A 113 52.79 27.20 -21.78
C LEU A 113 53.62 25.97 -21.39
N GLU A 114 52.96 24.92 -20.90
CA GLU A 114 53.54 23.61 -20.56
C GLU A 114 54.03 22.87 -21.81
N GLY A 115 53.25 22.87 -22.90
CA GLY A 115 53.68 22.29 -24.17
C GLY A 115 54.91 22.99 -24.76
N ARG A 116 55.02 24.32 -24.59
CA ARG A 116 56.26 25.05 -24.93
C ARG A 116 57.42 24.66 -24.02
N TYR A 117 57.17 24.39 -22.74
CA TYR A 117 58.17 23.88 -21.81
C TYR A 117 58.67 22.48 -22.23
N GLU A 118 57.78 21.58 -22.66
CA GLU A 118 58.13 20.21 -23.07
C GLU A 118 58.91 20.13 -24.39
N ILE A 119 58.60 20.99 -25.36
CA ILE A 119 59.20 20.94 -26.71
C ILE A 119 60.54 21.70 -26.76
N SER A 120 60.75 22.66 -25.87
CA SER A 120 61.91 23.54 -25.93
C SER A 120 63.02 23.03 -25.02
N ALA A 121 64.20 22.75 -25.58
CA ALA A 121 65.42 22.47 -24.80
C ALA A 121 65.93 23.76 -24.11
N LEU A 122 65.20 24.21 -23.09
CA LEU A 122 65.37 25.54 -22.48
C LEU A 122 66.52 25.58 -21.49
N ASP A 123 67.26 26.70 -21.54
CA ASP A 123 68.15 27.13 -20.47
C ASP A 123 67.35 27.43 -19.18
N ARG A 124 67.97 27.25 -18.00
CA ARG A 124 67.34 27.46 -16.67
C ARG A 124 66.68 28.83 -16.51
N ASP A 125 67.14 29.82 -17.27
CA ASP A 125 66.57 31.18 -17.27
C ASP A 125 65.28 31.28 -18.07
N ALA A 126 65.12 30.46 -19.11
CA ALA A 126 63.93 30.44 -19.94
C ALA A 126 62.81 29.59 -19.31
N GLU A 127 63.17 28.52 -18.58
CA GLU A 127 62.28 27.81 -17.65
C GLU A 127 61.70 28.76 -16.57
N ARG A 128 62.57 29.57 -15.94
CA ARG A 128 62.14 30.59 -14.96
C ARG A 128 61.29 31.70 -15.57
N ARG A 129 61.34 31.94 -16.89
CA ARG A 129 60.44 32.89 -17.58
C ARG A 129 59.07 32.26 -17.81
N LEU A 130 59.00 31.04 -18.34
CA LEU A 130 57.73 30.33 -18.53
C LEU A 130 56.96 30.13 -17.22
N MET A 131 57.65 29.75 -16.15
CA MET A 131 57.03 29.62 -14.82
C MET A 131 56.50 30.95 -14.27
N ARG A 132 57.13 32.08 -14.64
CA ARG A 132 56.61 33.42 -14.30
C ARG A 132 55.38 33.76 -15.14
N GLU A 133 55.39 33.45 -16.43
CA GLU A 133 54.25 33.65 -17.33
C GLU A 133 53.02 32.83 -16.89
N MET A 134 53.20 31.56 -16.50
CA MET A 134 52.12 30.72 -15.97
C MET A 134 51.54 31.29 -14.68
N ARG A 135 52.40 31.75 -13.76
CA ARG A 135 51.95 32.38 -12.51
C ARG A 135 51.24 33.71 -12.75
N GLU A 136 51.73 34.50 -13.69
CA GLU A 136 51.11 35.77 -14.07
C GLU A 136 49.74 35.55 -14.69
N LEU A 137 49.59 34.56 -15.58
CA LEU A 137 48.30 34.20 -16.17
C LEU A 137 47.29 33.74 -15.09
N ALA A 138 47.73 32.91 -14.15
CA ALA A 138 46.92 32.49 -13.01
C ALA A 138 46.56 33.67 -12.09
N HIS A 139 47.49 34.61 -11.88
CA HIS A 139 47.26 35.81 -11.09
C HIS A 139 46.22 36.74 -11.73
N GLN A 140 46.35 37.02 -13.03
CA GLN A 140 45.40 37.85 -13.78
C GLN A 140 43.98 37.26 -13.76
N HIS A 141 43.86 35.93 -13.89
CA HIS A 141 42.57 35.26 -13.74
C HIS A 141 42.02 35.40 -12.32
N SER A 142 42.85 35.21 -11.29
CA SER A 142 42.45 35.39 -9.89
C SER A 142 42.01 36.81 -9.58
N GLU A 143 42.70 37.83 -10.06
CA GLU A 143 42.31 39.22 -9.88
C GLU A 143 40.98 39.53 -10.58
N TRP A 144 40.80 39.00 -11.79
CA TRP A 144 39.55 39.15 -12.55
C TRP A 144 38.36 38.52 -11.82
N VAL A 145 38.51 37.29 -11.30
CA VAL A 145 37.46 36.62 -10.50
C VAL A 145 37.19 37.40 -9.21
N ASN A 146 38.24 37.80 -8.47
CA ASN A 146 38.11 38.54 -7.21
C ASN A 146 37.41 39.90 -7.40
N LYS A 147 37.70 40.60 -8.49
CA LYS A 147 37.05 41.86 -8.83
C LYS A 147 35.54 41.63 -9.06
N ARG A 148 35.18 40.63 -9.86
CA ARG A 148 33.77 40.29 -10.12
C ARG A 148 33.02 39.81 -8.89
N GLN A 149 33.69 39.06 -8.01
CA GLN A 149 33.08 38.60 -6.77
C GLN A 149 32.80 39.76 -5.80
N LYS A 150 33.64 40.81 -5.81
CA LYS A 150 33.40 42.05 -5.06
C LYS A 150 32.31 42.93 -5.69
N GLU A 151 32.26 42.96 -7.02
CA GLU A 151 31.25 43.71 -7.78
C GLU A 151 29.85 43.08 -7.69
N HIS A 152 29.78 41.76 -7.52
CA HIS A 152 28.53 41.01 -7.48
C HIS A 152 28.49 40.00 -6.32
N PRO A 153 28.29 40.46 -5.06
CA PRO A 153 28.18 39.59 -3.90
C PRO A 153 26.98 38.63 -3.94
N GLU A 154 25.97 38.91 -4.77
CA GLU A 154 24.76 38.10 -4.95
C GLU A 154 25.10 36.69 -5.45
N TRP A 155 26.19 36.53 -6.20
CA TRP A 155 26.66 35.22 -6.64
C TRP A 155 27.12 34.33 -5.48
N SER A 156 27.64 34.92 -4.39
CA SER A 156 27.95 34.17 -3.18
C SER A 156 26.68 33.66 -2.50
N VAL A 157 25.63 34.48 -2.49
CA VAL A 157 24.31 34.10 -1.96
C VAL A 157 23.71 32.96 -2.79
N ILE A 158 23.74 33.08 -4.12
CA ILE A 158 23.29 32.04 -5.04
C ILE A 158 24.07 30.73 -4.83
N HIS A 159 25.38 30.79 -4.57
CA HIS A 159 26.18 29.60 -4.32
C HIS A 159 25.75 28.88 -3.03
N GLU A 160 25.56 29.61 -1.94
CA GLU A 160 25.07 29.02 -0.68
C GLU A 160 23.64 28.48 -0.83
N LEU A 161 22.75 29.20 -1.53
CA LEU A 161 21.40 28.69 -1.82
C LEU A 161 21.44 27.39 -2.65
N HIS A 162 22.34 27.26 -3.64
CA HIS A 162 22.50 25.98 -4.34
C HIS A 162 23.03 24.87 -3.43
N ARG A 163 23.90 25.19 -2.47
CA ARG A 163 24.38 24.21 -1.48
C ARG A 163 23.24 23.74 -0.58
N GLU A 164 22.42 24.66 -0.08
CA GLU A 164 21.22 24.35 0.70
C GLU A 164 20.22 23.53 -0.13
N LEU A 165 20.00 23.90 -1.39
CA LEU A 165 19.12 23.20 -2.32
C LEU A 165 19.55 21.76 -2.53
N ASN A 166 20.84 21.53 -2.81
CA ASN A 166 21.39 20.18 -2.97
C ASN A 166 21.25 19.38 -1.68
N GLY A 167 21.52 19.99 -0.52
CA GLY A 167 21.31 19.36 0.78
C GLY A 167 19.86 18.94 1.02
N ALA A 168 18.89 19.78 0.64
CA ALA A 168 17.47 19.45 0.71
C ALA A 168 17.09 18.30 -0.23
N TYR A 169 17.63 18.27 -1.45
CA TYR A 169 17.41 17.16 -2.38
C TYR A 169 18.03 15.85 -1.90
N ASP A 170 19.24 15.88 -1.38
CA ASP A 170 19.92 14.70 -0.83
C ASP A 170 19.15 14.16 0.38
N ALA A 171 18.67 15.02 1.26
CA ALA A 171 17.82 14.63 2.38
C ALA A 171 16.47 14.04 1.92
N ALA A 172 15.80 14.66 0.95
CA ALA A 172 14.56 14.13 0.37
C ALA A 172 14.78 12.76 -0.27
N ARG A 173 15.88 12.58 -0.99
CA ARG A 173 16.28 11.32 -1.62
C ARG A 173 16.58 10.24 -0.58
N ALA A 174 17.35 10.56 0.46
CA ALA A 174 17.63 9.63 1.55
C ALA A 174 16.34 9.15 2.26
N ASN A 175 15.39 10.06 2.53
CA ASN A 175 14.10 9.69 3.09
C ASN A 175 13.27 8.83 2.14
N HIS A 176 13.32 9.10 0.82
CA HIS A 176 12.64 8.27 -0.17
C HIS A 176 13.25 6.86 -0.27
N GLU A 177 14.58 6.75 -0.29
CA GLU A 177 15.29 5.47 -0.30
C GLU A 177 14.97 4.66 0.97
N ALA A 178 14.97 5.30 2.14
CA ALA A 178 14.54 4.68 3.39
C ALA A 178 13.09 4.20 3.35
N LEU A 179 12.18 4.97 2.73
CA LEU A 179 10.78 4.58 2.56
C LEU A 179 10.64 3.34 1.67
N VAL A 180 11.39 3.28 0.57
CA VAL A 180 11.37 2.11 -0.35
C VAL A 180 11.90 0.88 0.37
N GLN A 181 13.03 0.98 1.07
CA GLN A 181 13.59 -0.13 1.84
C GLN A 181 12.63 -0.60 2.94
N LEU A 182 11.98 0.35 3.65
CA LEU A 182 10.98 0.02 4.65
C LEU A 182 9.80 -0.73 4.02
N ALA A 183 9.29 -0.24 2.89
CA ALA A 183 8.20 -0.90 2.17
C ALA A 183 8.58 -2.34 1.77
N GLU A 184 9.75 -2.54 1.15
CA GLU A 184 10.25 -3.86 0.77
C GLU A 184 10.42 -4.80 1.96
N SER A 185 11.00 -4.30 3.07
CA SER A 185 11.16 -5.09 4.29
C SER A 185 9.83 -5.37 5.01
N SER A 186 8.80 -4.57 4.76
CA SER A 186 7.49 -4.67 5.42
C SER A 186 6.52 -5.64 4.77
N GLU A 187 6.69 -5.92 3.47
CA GLU A 187 5.84 -6.81 2.70
C GLU A 187 5.59 -8.17 3.36
N PRO A 188 6.62 -8.92 3.83
CA PRO A 188 6.38 -10.22 4.47
C PRO A 188 5.54 -10.13 5.76
N PHE A 189 5.64 -9.04 6.50
CA PHE A 189 4.82 -8.82 7.70
C PHE A 189 3.37 -8.53 7.33
N HIS A 190 3.13 -7.83 6.22
CA HIS A 190 1.79 -7.59 5.72
C HIS A 190 1.14 -8.90 5.24
N GLU A 191 1.87 -9.71 4.47
CA GLU A 191 1.42 -11.04 4.05
C GLU A 191 1.08 -11.94 5.25
N GLU A 192 1.93 -11.94 6.27
CA GLU A 192 1.68 -12.69 7.51
C GLU A 192 0.42 -12.20 8.22
N TYR A 193 0.24 -10.88 8.35
CA TYR A 193 -0.97 -10.29 8.94
C TYR A 193 -2.24 -10.71 8.20
N LEU A 194 -2.22 -10.68 6.85
CA LEU A 194 -3.36 -11.11 6.04
C LEU A 194 -3.65 -12.60 6.24
N ARG A 195 -2.61 -13.44 6.22
CA ARG A 195 -2.75 -14.89 6.46
C ARG A 195 -3.36 -15.17 7.83
N LEU A 196 -2.83 -14.55 8.89
CA LEU A 196 -3.35 -14.72 10.25
C LEU A 196 -4.79 -14.20 10.38
N GLY A 197 -5.13 -13.11 9.69
CA GLY A 197 -6.50 -12.58 9.65
C GLY A 197 -7.48 -13.55 8.96
N GLU A 198 -7.07 -14.20 7.87
CA GLU A 198 -7.87 -15.25 7.23
C GLU A 198 -8.03 -16.48 8.12
N GLU A 199 -6.96 -16.94 8.75
CA GLU A 199 -6.98 -18.05 9.71
C GLU A 199 -7.96 -17.75 10.86
N LEU A 200 -7.84 -16.57 11.47
CA LEU A 200 -8.75 -16.13 12.53
C LEU A 200 -10.21 -16.15 12.06
N LYS A 201 -10.51 -15.63 10.87
CA LYS A 201 -11.88 -15.64 10.31
C LYS A 201 -12.42 -17.06 10.11
N ARG A 202 -11.58 -17.99 9.65
CA ARG A 202 -11.96 -19.41 9.49
C ARG A 202 -12.29 -20.05 10.84
N HIS A 203 -11.45 -19.83 11.85
CA HIS A 203 -11.70 -20.34 13.21
C HIS A 203 -12.94 -19.70 13.86
N GLN A 204 -13.19 -18.40 13.63
CA GLN A 204 -14.41 -17.72 14.10
C GLN A 204 -15.67 -18.30 13.46
N THR A 205 -15.61 -18.62 12.16
CA THR A 205 -16.73 -19.26 11.44
C THR A 205 -16.98 -20.67 11.96
N LEU A 206 -15.90 -21.44 12.21
CA LEU A 206 -16.00 -22.76 12.82
C LEU A 206 -16.63 -22.70 14.21
N HIS A 207 -16.16 -21.77 15.06
CA HIS A 207 -16.69 -21.55 16.40
C HIS A 207 -18.17 -21.17 16.38
N ALA A 208 -18.59 -20.26 15.49
CA ALA A 208 -19.99 -19.90 15.30
C ALA A 208 -20.85 -21.10 14.86
N GLY A 209 -20.31 -21.97 13.99
CA GLY A 209 -20.97 -23.22 13.60
C GLY A 209 -21.16 -24.18 14.78
N LEU A 210 -20.14 -24.36 15.63
CA LEU A 210 -20.21 -25.18 16.83
C LEU A 210 -21.20 -24.63 17.87
N LEU A 211 -21.26 -23.29 18.03
CA LEU A 211 -22.28 -22.64 18.86
C LEU A 211 -23.70 -22.94 18.35
N GLY A 212 -23.91 -22.85 17.03
CA GLY A 212 -25.19 -23.22 16.42
C GLY A 212 -25.55 -24.70 16.60
N GLU A 213 -24.55 -25.61 16.49
CA GLU A 213 -24.74 -27.03 16.81
C GLU A 213 -25.15 -27.24 18.28
N ARG A 214 -24.53 -26.49 19.21
CA ARG A 214 -24.85 -26.55 20.64
C ARG A 214 -26.27 -26.07 20.94
N GLU A 215 -26.67 -24.93 20.38
CA GLU A 215 -27.96 -24.31 20.66
C GLU A 215 -29.12 -25.06 20.00
N HIS A 216 -28.98 -25.44 18.73
CA HIS A 216 -30.08 -26.00 17.94
C HIS A 216 -30.02 -27.52 17.80
N GLY A 217 -28.89 -28.17 18.06
CA GLY A 217 -28.72 -29.61 17.93
C GLY A 217 -29.72 -30.43 18.75
N PRO A 218 -29.88 -30.16 20.07
CA PRO A 218 -30.83 -30.87 20.91
C PRO A 218 -32.29 -30.70 20.45
N SER A 219 -32.68 -29.46 20.11
CA SER A 219 -34.02 -29.13 19.62
C SER A 219 -34.32 -29.80 18.28
N ALA A 220 -33.35 -29.86 17.37
CA ALA A 220 -33.50 -30.58 16.11
C ALA A 220 -33.67 -32.09 16.34
N ILE A 221 -32.91 -32.70 17.25
CA ILE A 221 -33.08 -34.12 17.60
C ILE A 221 -34.47 -34.37 18.20
N ALA A 222 -34.93 -33.50 19.10
CA ALA A 222 -36.26 -33.59 19.69
C ALA A 222 -37.36 -33.49 18.63
N PHE A 223 -37.22 -32.56 17.69
CA PHE A 223 -38.12 -32.39 16.55
C PHE A 223 -38.22 -33.67 15.71
N TRP A 224 -37.10 -34.22 15.24
CA TRP A 224 -37.10 -35.42 14.39
C TRP A 224 -37.57 -36.68 15.14
N ARG A 225 -37.33 -36.77 16.46
CA ARG A 225 -37.89 -37.84 17.30
C ARG A 225 -39.41 -37.73 17.40
N ASN A 226 -39.90 -36.54 17.73
CA ASN A 226 -41.35 -36.29 17.80
C ASN A 226 -42.01 -36.64 16.47
N LEU A 227 -41.37 -36.29 15.36
CA LEU A 227 -41.85 -36.65 14.03
C LEU A 227 -42.01 -38.16 13.80
N LEU A 228 -41.05 -38.97 14.28
CA LEU A 228 -41.13 -40.43 14.17
C LEU A 228 -42.26 -41.01 15.05
N ASP A 229 -42.51 -40.39 16.21
CA ASP A 229 -43.47 -40.89 17.19
C ASP A 229 -44.93 -40.50 16.85
N THR A 230 -45.17 -39.23 16.49
CA THR A 230 -46.51 -38.69 16.24
C THR A 230 -46.91 -38.68 14.76
N GLY A 231 -45.94 -38.67 13.84
CA GLY A 231 -46.17 -38.32 12.44
C GLY A 231 -46.36 -36.81 12.23
N LEU A 232 -46.31 -36.34 10.98
CA LEU A 232 -46.73 -34.97 10.65
C LEU A 232 -48.25 -34.92 10.54
N THR A 233 -48.86 -33.97 11.24
CA THR A 233 -50.24 -33.54 10.97
C THR A 233 -50.23 -32.50 9.85
N GLU A 234 -51.32 -32.41 9.07
CA GLU A 234 -51.46 -31.37 8.02
C GLU A 234 -51.38 -29.93 8.54
N GLU A 235 -51.55 -29.73 9.85
CA GLU A 235 -51.46 -28.44 10.54
C GLU A 235 -50.04 -28.10 11.01
N HIS A 236 -49.07 -28.99 10.80
CA HIS A 236 -47.70 -28.79 11.25
C HIS A 236 -47.02 -27.67 10.45
N GLU A 237 -46.26 -26.78 11.11
CA GLU A 237 -45.66 -25.57 10.52
C GLU A 237 -44.91 -25.80 9.19
N LEU A 238 -44.19 -26.90 9.04
CA LEU A 238 -43.51 -27.28 7.79
C LEU A 238 -44.46 -27.47 6.59
N PHE A 239 -45.68 -27.95 6.82
CA PHE A 239 -46.73 -28.03 5.78
C PHE A 239 -47.36 -26.66 5.49
N VAL A 240 -47.39 -25.77 6.47
CA VAL A 240 -47.87 -24.39 6.29
C VAL A 240 -46.88 -23.59 5.44
N ASP A 241 -45.58 -23.66 5.76
CA ASP A 241 -44.53 -22.97 5.02
C ASP A 241 -44.36 -23.52 3.60
N SER A 242 -44.38 -24.85 3.43
CA SER A 242 -44.30 -25.44 2.09
C SER A 242 -45.52 -25.13 1.22
N ARG A 243 -46.73 -25.04 1.81
CA ARG A 243 -47.92 -24.54 1.10
C ARG A 243 -47.81 -23.06 0.76
N ALA A 244 -47.28 -22.23 1.65
CA ALA A 244 -47.07 -20.80 1.40
C ALA A 244 -46.07 -20.57 0.26
N ILE A 245 -44.98 -21.34 0.22
CA ILE A 245 -44.00 -21.32 -0.86
C ILE A 245 -44.63 -21.84 -2.17
N ALA A 246 -45.39 -22.95 -2.13
CA ALA A 246 -46.07 -23.48 -3.31
C ALA A 246 -47.07 -22.47 -3.90
N LEU A 247 -47.85 -21.80 -3.05
CA LEU A 247 -48.77 -20.74 -3.45
C LEU A 247 -48.04 -19.52 -4.03
N SER A 248 -46.91 -19.13 -3.43
CA SER A 248 -46.06 -18.05 -3.95
C SER A 248 -45.47 -18.39 -5.31
N VAL A 249 -45.07 -19.65 -5.52
CA VAL A 249 -44.54 -20.14 -6.81
C VAL A 249 -45.65 -20.23 -7.85
N GLU A 250 -46.85 -20.72 -7.51
CA GLU A 250 -48.02 -20.73 -8.39
C GLU A 250 -48.45 -19.32 -8.81
N GLN A 251 -48.43 -18.35 -7.89
CA GLN A 251 -48.71 -16.95 -8.21
C GLN A 251 -47.65 -16.37 -9.16
N ALA A 252 -46.37 -16.66 -8.94
CA ALA A 252 -45.29 -16.23 -9.82
C ALA A 252 -45.39 -16.86 -11.23
N LEU A 253 -45.78 -18.13 -11.32
CA LEU A 253 -46.02 -18.83 -12.59
C LEU A 253 -47.26 -18.30 -13.31
N SER A 254 -48.32 -17.93 -12.58
CA SER A 254 -49.54 -17.33 -13.14
C SER A 254 -49.32 -15.90 -13.64
N GLN A 255 -48.41 -15.15 -13.02
CA GLN A 255 -48.03 -13.79 -13.45
C GLN A 255 -47.01 -13.77 -14.61
N SER A 256 -46.36 -14.91 -14.90
CA SER A 256 -45.37 -15.03 -15.99
C SER A 256 -45.90 -15.72 -17.25
N ALA A 257 -47.18 -16.11 -17.27
CA ALA A 257 -47.83 -16.60 -18.49
C ALA A 257 -47.91 -15.45 -19.53
N PRO A 258 -47.45 -15.66 -20.78
CA PRO A 258 -47.44 -14.60 -21.79
C PRO A 258 -48.88 -14.23 -22.16
N THR A 259 -49.26 -12.99 -21.88
CA THR A 259 -50.49 -12.38 -22.38
C THR A 259 -50.52 -12.48 -23.90
N SER A 260 -51.55 -13.15 -24.42
CA SER A 260 -51.81 -13.36 -25.84
C SER A 260 -51.79 -12.05 -26.63
N GLU A 261 -51.25 -12.16 -27.84
CA GLU A 261 -51.17 -11.19 -28.93
C GLU A 261 -52.26 -10.10 -28.93
N LYS A 262 -51.83 -8.83 -28.95
CA LYS A 262 -52.70 -7.73 -29.41
C LYS A 262 -52.87 -7.84 -30.93
N PRO A 263 -54.10 -7.72 -31.48
CA PRO A 263 -54.30 -7.68 -32.92
C PRO A 263 -53.72 -6.37 -33.47
N ARG A 264 -52.94 -6.49 -34.55
CA ARG A 264 -52.48 -5.35 -35.36
C ARG A 264 -53.71 -4.71 -36.03
N GLU A 265 -54.00 -3.46 -35.68
CA GLU A 265 -54.90 -2.62 -36.46
C GLU A 265 -54.23 -2.32 -37.82
N GLU A 266 -54.90 -2.71 -38.89
CA GLU A 266 -54.64 -2.23 -40.25
C GLU A 266 -55.16 -0.78 -40.33
N SER A 267 -54.29 0.15 -40.70
CA SER A 267 -54.66 1.52 -41.06
C SER A 267 -54.36 1.74 -42.54
N GLU A 268 -55.42 2.07 -43.29
CA GLU A 268 -55.45 2.57 -44.66
C GLU A 268 -54.60 3.82 -44.89
#